data_AF-A0A376UAE7-F1
#
_entry.id   AF-A0A376UAE7-F1
#
_cell.length_a   1.000
_cell.length_b   1.000
_cell.length_c   1.000
_cell.angle_alpha   90.00
_cell.angle_beta   90.00
_cell.angle_gamma   90.00
#
_symmetry.space_group_name_H-M   'P 1'
#
loop_
_entity.id
_entity.type
_entity.pdbx_description
1 polymer ?
#
loop_
_entity_poly.entity_id
_entity_poly.type
_entity_poly.pdbx_seq_one_letter_code
_entity_poly.pdbx_strand_id
1 'polypeptide(L)'
;MDPVSGIQTEIDKHIYLRNIQDTNETLFYRLVNNHLDEMMPVIYTPTVGAACERFSEIYRRSRGVFISYQNRHNMDDILQNVPNHNIKVIVVTDGERILGLGDQGIGGMGIPIGKLSLYTACGGISPAYTLPVVLDVGTNNQQLLNDPLYMGWRNPRITDDEYYEFVDEFIQAVKQRWPDVLLQFEDFAQKNAMPLLNRYRNEICSFNDDIQGTAAVTVGTLIAASRAAGGQLSEKKNRLPWRRFSGMRHCRNDHRPDPARRIKRGSGAAESLYGRSLWLADRQDAEPAAFPDQTGAEARKPQ
;
A
#
# COMPACT_ATOMS: atom_id res chain seq x y z
N MET A 1 -16.69 -23.91 -15.48
CA MET A 1 -15.32 -24.44 -15.36
C MET A 1 -14.45 -23.29 -14.91
N ASP A 2 -13.73 -23.47 -13.82
CA ASP A 2 -12.73 -22.50 -13.39
C ASP A 2 -11.53 -22.56 -14.36
N PRO A 3 -11.24 -21.49 -15.12
CA PRO A 3 -10.19 -21.51 -16.15
C PRO A 3 -8.78 -21.57 -15.58
N VAL A 4 -8.57 -21.39 -14.27
CA VAL A 4 -7.24 -21.50 -13.64
C VAL A 4 -7.00 -22.83 -12.91
N SER A 5 -8.03 -23.66 -12.70
CA SER A 5 -7.92 -24.97 -12.02
C SER A 5 -6.91 -25.94 -12.63
N GLY A 6 -6.57 -25.80 -13.91
CA GLY A 6 -5.58 -26.64 -14.61
C GLY A 6 -4.14 -26.15 -14.51
N ILE A 7 -3.90 -24.98 -13.91
CA ILE A 7 -2.57 -24.35 -13.81
C ILE A 7 -1.95 -24.67 -12.45
N GLN A 8 -0.74 -25.23 -12.46
CA GLN A 8 -0.13 -25.84 -11.28
C GLN A 8 0.46 -24.84 -10.28
N THR A 9 1.01 -23.71 -10.75
CA THR A 9 1.68 -22.74 -9.86
C THR A 9 0.92 -21.43 -9.79
N GLU A 10 0.96 -20.77 -8.63
CA GLU A 10 0.29 -19.47 -8.43
C GLU A 10 0.85 -18.39 -9.35
N ILE A 11 2.16 -18.42 -9.64
CA ILE A 11 2.78 -17.47 -10.57
C ILE A 11 2.31 -17.68 -12.01
N ASP A 12 2.12 -18.93 -12.44
CA ASP A 12 1.57 -19.20 -13.77
C ASP A 12 0.10 -18.78 -13.87
N LYS A 13 -0.68 -18.96 -12.79
CA LYS A 13 -2.05 -18.43 -12.70
C LYS A 13 -2.05 -16.90 -12.79
N HIS A 14 -1.11 -16.23 -12.12
CA HIS A 14 -0.95 -14.79 -12.21
C HIS A 14 -0.65 -14.35 -13.64
N ILE A 15 0.34 -14.97 -14.30
CA ILE A 15 0.70 -14.67 -15.69
C ILE A 15 -0.50 -14.88 -16.63
N TYR A 16 -1.25 -15.97 -16.43
CA TYR A 16 -2.45 -16.27 -17.21
C TYR A 16 -3.53 -15.21 -17.03
N LEU A 17 -3.89 -14.87 -15.78
CA LEU A 17 -4.89 -13.83 -15.49
C LEU A 17 -4.46 -12.46 -16.00
N ARG A 18 -3.17 -12.11 -15.86
CA ARG A 18 -2.59 -10.88 -16.42
C ARG A 18 -2.73 -10.82 -17.94
N ASN A 19 -2.48 -11.93 -18.64
CA ASN A 19 -2.68 -12.00 -20.09
C ASN A 19 -4.15 -11.80 -20.47
N ILE A 20 -5.11 -12.35 -19.72
CA ILE A 20 -6.53 -12.06 -19.93
C ILE A 20 -6.82 -10.58 -19.70
N GLN A 21 -6.30 -9.99 -18.63
CA GLN A 21 -6.50 -8.56 -18.35
C GLN A 21 -6.01 -7.68 -19.51
N ASP A 22 -4.89 -8.03 -20.14
CA ASP A 22 -4.27 -7.27 -21.24
C ASP A 22 -4.85 -7.60 -22.63
N THR A 23 -5.75 -8.58 -22.75
CA THR A 23 -6.40 -8.98 -24.01
C THR A 23 -7.91 -8.77 -24.01
N ASN A 24 -8.57 -8.99 -22.87
CA ASN A 24 -10.00 -8.81 -22.67
C ASN A 24 -10.29 -8.44 -21.21
N GLU A 25 -10.22 -7.14 -20.93
CA GLU A 25 -10.40 -6.58 -19.58
C GLU A 25 -11.80 -6.87 -19.00
N THR A 26 -12.84 -6.87 -19.83
CA THR A 26 -14.20 -7.25 -19.41
C THR A 26 -14.27 -8.69 -18.94
N LEU A 27 -13.65 -9.62 -19.67
CA LEU A 27 -13.61 -11.03 -19.28
C LEU A 27 -12.80 -11.21 -17.99
N PHE A 28 -11.66 -10.53 -17.86
CA PHE A 28 -10.86 -10.55 -16.64
C PHE A 28 -11.69 -10.17 -15.41
N TYR A 29 -12.37 -9.02 -15.42
CA TYR A 29 -13.17 -8.60 -14.26
C TYR A 29 -14.41 -9.46 -14.05
N ARG A 30 -15.04 -9.97 -15.11
CA ARG A 30 -16.14 -10.94 -14.97
C ARG A 30 -15.66 -12.21 -14.26
N LEU A 31 -14.48 -12.69 -14.60
CA LEU A 31 -13.88 -13.88 -14.02
C LEU A 31 -13.52 -13.66 -12.54
N VAL A 32 -12.80 -12.57 -12.25
CA VAL A 32 -12.42 -12.18 -10.87
C VAL A 32 -13.66 -12.01 -9.99
N ASN A 33 -14.70 -11.32 -10.46
CA ASN A 33 -15.90 -11.10 -9.65
C ASN A 33 -16.69 -12.38 -9.37
N ASN A 34 -16.64 -13.38 -10.25
CA ASN A 34 -17.32 -14.66 -10.03
C ASN A 34 -16.55 -15.57 -9.06
N HIS A 35 -15.24 -15.34 -8.87
CA HIS A 35 -14.33 -16.20 -8.09
C HIS A 35 -13.41 -15.37 -7.19
N LEU A 36 -13.95 -14.32 -6.56
CA LEU A 36 -13.15 -13.29 -5.90
C LEU A 36 -12.20 -13.85 -4.82
N ASP A 37 -12.71 -14.72 -3.95
CA ASP A 37 -11.92 -15.30 -2.84
C ASP A 37 -10.74 -16.14 -3.35
N GLU A 38 -10.91 -16.83 -4.47
CA GLU A 38 -9.87 -17.65 -5.10
C GLU A 38 -8.87 -16.81 -5.90
N MET A 39 -9.34 -15.78 -6.61
CA MET A 39 -8.51 -15.01 -7.52
C MET A 39 -7.78 -13.85 -6.86
N MET A 40 -8.33 -13.29 -5.78
CA MET A 40 -7.70 -12.20 -5.02
C MET A 40 -6.24 -12.50 -4.61
N PRO A 41 -5.91 -13.68 -4.03
CA PRO A 41 -4.52 -14.00 -3.68
C PRO A 41 -3.59 -14.21 -4.88
N VAL A 42 -4.15 -14.42 -6.09
CA VAL A 42 -3.41 -14.58 -7.35
C VAL A 42 -3.10 -13.21 -7.98
N ILE A 43 -4.08 -12.31 -8.03
CA ILE A 43 -3.94 -11.00 -8.68
C ILE A 43 -3.30 -9.93 -7.77
N TYR A 44 -3.28 -10.19 -6.46
CA TYR A 44 -2.67 -9.31 -5.46
C TYR A 44 -1.81 -10.14 -4.48
N THR A 45 -1.78 -9.78 -3.21
CA THR A 45 -0.97 -10.49 -2.20
C THR A 45 -1.51 -11.89 -1.90
N PRO A 46 -0.65 -12.91 -1.79
CA PRO A 46 0.81 -12.83 -1.78
C PRO A 46 1.48 -12.95 -3.16
N THR A 47 0.79 -13.45 -4.19
CA THR A 47 1.40 -13.86 -5.47
C THR A 47 2.02 -12.71 -6.25
N VAL A 48 1.43 -11.50 -6.16
CA VAL A 48 1.95 -10.30 -6.82
C VAL A 48 3.40 -9.98 -6.41
N GLY A 49 3.81 -10.39 -5.20
CA GLY A 49 5.18 -10.21 -4.74
C GLY A 49 6.19 -10.95 -5.62
N ALA A 50 5.98 -12.25 -5.83
CA ALA A 50 6.81 -13.05 -6.73
C ALA A 50 6.74 -12.55 -8.19
N ALA A 51 5.59 -12.01 -8.60
CA ALA A 51 5.44 -11.39 -9.91
C ALA A 51 6.24 -10.09 -10.04
N CYS A 52 6.42 -9.31 -8.96
CA CYS A 52 7.25 -8.11 -8.94
C CYS A 52 8.75 -8.46 -9.08
N GLU A 53 9.23 -9.49 -8.37
CA GLU A 53 10.62 -9.96 -8.49
C GLU A 53 10.95 -10.44 -9.91
N ARG A 54 9.99 -11.15 -10.54
CA ARG A 54 10.13 -11.68 -11.89
C ARG A 54 9.57 -10.75 -12.97
N PHE A 55 9.26 -9.49 -12.64
CA PHE A 55 8.48 -8.61 -13.51
C PHE A 55 9.10 -8.47 -14.90
N SER A 56 10.41 -8.25 -14.97
CA SER A 56 11.12 -8.10 -16.24
C SER A 56 11.13 -9.37 -17.09
N GLU A 57 11.11 -10.54 -16.46
CA GLU A 57 11.04 -11.84 -17.14
C GLU A 57 9.64 -12.11 -17.72
N ILE A 58 8.59 -11.77 -16.96
CA ILE A 58 7.21 -12.13 -17.28
C ILE A 58 6.46 -11.04 -18.06
N TYR A 59 7.07 -9.87 -18.26
CA TYR A 59 6.44 -8.74 -18.95
C TYR A 59 6.11 -9.08 -20.41
N ARG A 60 4.83 -8.94 -20.78
CA ARG A 60 4.34 -9.26 -22.14
C ARG A 60 3.76 -8.07 -22.87
N ARG A 61 3.04 -7.19 -22.16
CA ARG A 61 2.31 -6.05 -22.72
C ARG A 61 2.38 -4.87 -21.77
N SER A 62 2.41 -3.67 -22.34
CA SER A 62 2.40 -2.44 -21.57
C SER A 62 1.04 -2.19 -20.93
N ARG A 63 1.03 -2.06 -19.60
CA ARG A 63 -0.08 -1.54 -18.81
C ARG A 63 0.48 -0.57 -17.77
N GLY A 64 -0.14 0.61 -17.69
CA GLY A 64 0.36 1.70 -16.86
C GLY A 64 1.44 2.51 -17.53
N VAL A 65 2.01 3.44 -16.77
CA VAL A 65 3.01 4.39 -17.24
C VAL A 65 4.27 4.25 -16.42
N PHE A 66 5.41 4.15 -17.10
CA PHE A 66 6.73 4.18 -16.49
C PHE A 66 7.36 5.54 -16.78
N ILE A 67 7.65 6.30 -15.74
CA ILE A 67 8.28 7.61 -15.86
C ILE A 67 9.68 7.49 -15.26
N SER A 68 10.69 7.34 -16.11
CA SER A 68 12.08 7.33 -15.68
C SER A 68 12.60 8.74 -15.45
N TYR A 69 13.43 8.92 -14.43
CA TYR A 69 14.14 10.18 -14.17
C TYR A 69 14.96 10.67 -15.38
N GLN A 70 15.45 9.75 -16.22
CA GLN A 70 16.13 10.10 -17.48
C GLN A 70 15.22 10.88 -18.44
N ASN A 71 13.91 10.68 -18.34
CA ASN A 71 12.88 11.30 -19.18
C ASN A 71 12.09 12.40 -18.47
N ARG A 72 12.58 12.92 -17.33
CA ARG A 72 11.85 13.93 -16.52
C ARG A 72 11.40 15.16 -17.32
N HIS A 73 12.23 15.63 -18.25
CA HIS A 73 11.90 16.77 -19.12
C HIS A 73 10.81 16.48 -20.16
N ASN A 74 10.46 15.20 -20.36
CA ASN A 74 9.41 14.76 -21.28
C ASN A 74 8.16 14.26 -20.53
N MET A 75 8.06 14.52 -19.21
CA MET A 75 7.02 13.96 -18.37
C MET A 75 5.62 14.38 -18.81
N ASP A 76 5.44 15.65 -19.18
CA ASP A 76 4.19 16.15 -19.73
C ASP A 76 3.79 15.37 -20.97
N ASP A 77 4.70 15.18 -21.93
CA ASP A 77 4.45 14.41 -23.15
C ASP A 77 4.11 12.93 -22.85
N ILE A 78 4.81 12.32 -21.90
CA ILE A 78 4.54 10.93 -21.46
C ILE A 78 3.12 10.82 -20.90
N LEU A 79 2.74 11.73 -20.01
CA LEU A 79 1.39 11.77 -19.47
C LEU A 79 0.38 12.11 -20.55
N GLN A 80 0.71 13.01 -21.48
CA GLN A 80 -0.18 13.40 -22.58
C GLN A 80 -0.58 12.21 -23.47
N ASN A 81 0.37 11.29 -23.69
CA ASN A 81 0.20 10.07 -24.47
C ASN A 81 -0.63 8.97 -23.80
N VAL A 82 -1.07 9.13 -22.54
CA VAL A 82 -2.01 8.18 -21.93
C VAL A 82 -3.34 8.23 -22.69
N PRO A 83 -3.83 7.11 -23.26
CA PRO A 83 -4.99 7.12 -24.15
C PRO A 83 -6.30 7.48 -23.45
N ASN A 84 -6.39 7.19 -22.15
CA ASN A 84 -7.58 7.48 -21.36
C ASN A 84 -7.51 8.92 -20.84
N HIS A 85 -8.40 9.78 -21.34
CA HIS A 85 -8.46 11.18 -20.93
C HIS A 85 -9.11 11.40 -19.56
N ASN A 86 -9.99 10.50 -19.12
CA ASN A 86 -10.80 10.67 -17.90
C ASN A 86 -10.31 9.82 -16.73
N ILE A 87 -9.04 9.98 -16.32
CA ILE A 87 -8.51 9.28 -15.15
C ILE A 87 -9.07 9.91 -13.86
N LYS A 88 -9.47 9.06 -12.92
CA LYS A 88 -10.00 9.44 -11.60
C LYS A 88 -9.21 8.84 -10.44
N VAL A 89 -8.50 7.74 -10.65
CA VAL A 89 -7.66 7.11 -9.63
C VAL A 89 -6.29 6.79 -10.22
N ILE A 90 -5.24 7.30 -9.59
CA ILE A 90 -3.85 6.93 -9.85
C ILE A 90 -3.35 6.17 -8.62
N VAL A 91 -2.71 5.03 -8.86
CA VAL A 91 -1.85 4.40 -7.85
C VAL A 91 -0.43 4.52 -8.36
N VAL A 92 0.44 5.14 -7.57
CA VAL A 92 1.84 5.39 -7.90
C VAL A 92 2.75 4.71 -6.90
N THR A 93 3.88 4.19 -7.38
CA THR A 93 4.97 3.66 -6.56
C THR A 93 6.32 4.03 -7.16
N ASP A 94 7.38 4.09 -6.34
CA ASP A 94 8.78 4.11 -6.79
C ASP A 94 9.47 2.74 -6.65
N GLY A 95 8.72 1.74 -6.17
CA GLY A 95 9.17 0.36 -6.01
C GLY A 95 10.27 0.14 -4.96
N GLU A 96 10.58 1.12 -4.09
CA GLU A 96 11.69 1.00 -3.12
C GLU A 96 11.36 0.05 -1.97
N ARG A 97 10.08 -0.11 -1.62
CA ARG A 97 9.66 -0.88 -0.44
C ARG A 97 8.45 -1.75 -0.74
N ILE A 98 8.55 -2.59 -1.75
CA ILE A 98 7.54 -3.63 -2.00
C ILE A 98 7.42 -4.52 -0.76
N LEU A 99 6.19 -4.68 -0.25
CA LEU A 99 5.94 -5.29 1.05
C LEU A 99 6.57 -6.70 1.16
N GLY A 100 7.58 -6.82 2.03
CA GLY A 100 8.29 -8.08 2.30
C GLY A 100 9.44 -8.40 1.34
N LEU A 101 9.62 -7.63 0.27
CA LEU A 101 10.62 -7.87 -0.79
C LEU A 101 11.65 -6.75 -0.93
N GLY A 102 11.34 -5.55 -0.42
CA GLY A 102 12.24 -4.40 -0.49
C GLY A 102 12.24 -3.76 -1.88
N ASP A 103 13.42 -3.33 -2.33
CA ASP A 103 13.58 -2.57 -3.56
C ASP A 103 13.47 -3.48 -4.78
N GLN A 104 12.42 -3.29 -5.59
CA GLN A 104 12.16 -4.02 -6.83
C GLN A 104 12.23 -3.12 -8.07
N GLY A 105 12.65 -1.85 -7.91
CA GLY A 105 12.69 -0.86 -8.99
C GLY A 105 11.39 -0.84 -9.80
N ILE A 106 11.49 -0.94 -11.12
CA ILE A 106 10.30 -0.97 -11.98
C ILE A 106 9.40 -2.21 -11.82
N GLY A 107 9.93 -3.27 -11.21
CA GLY A 107 9.14 -4.46 -10.88
C GLY A 107 7.98 -4.16 -9.94
N GLY A 108 8.07 -3.05 -9.20
CA GLY A 108 6.99 -2.51 -8.40
C GLY A 108 5.71 -2.18 -9.17
N MET A 109 5.74 -2.09 -10.52
CA MET A 109 4.53 -1.87 -11.34
C MET A 109 3.43 -2.91 -11.09
N GLY A 110 3.80 -4.14 -10.69
CA GLY A 110 2.81 -5.16 -10.31
C GLY A 110 1.87 -4.71 -9.18
N ILE A 111 2.34 -3.85 -8.27
CA ILE A 111 1.57 -3.38 -7.13
C ILE A 111 0.47 -2.38 -7.54
N PRO A 112 0.75 -1.25 -8.23
CA PRO A 112 -0.31 -0.37 -8.73
C PRO A 112 -1.36 -1.09 -9.58
N ILE A 113 -0.91 -2.00 -10.46
CA ILE A 113 -1.80 -2.80 -11.30
C ILE A 113 -2.73 -3.68 -10.46
N GLY A 114 -2.17 -4.40 -9.48
CA GLY A 114 -2.93 -5.26 -8.59
C GLY A 114 -3.91 -4.46 -7.73
N LYS A 115 -3.47 -3.34 -7.13
CA LYS A 115 -4.32 -2.42 -6.38
C LYS A 115 -5.50 -1.92 -7.20
N LEU A 116 -5.26 -1.42 -8.41
CA LEU A 116 -6.33 -0.91 -9.27
C LEU A 116 -7.30 -2.01 -9.73
N SER A 117 -6.81 -3.26 -9.82
CA SER A 117 -7.68 -4.42 -10.03
C SER A 117 -8.63 -4.64 -8.84
N LEU A 118 -8.18 -4.43 -7.59
CA LEU A 118 -9.03 -4.47 -6.40
C LEU A 118 -9.97 -3.25 -6.30
N TYR A 119 -9.55 -2.06 -6.71
CA TYR A 119 -10.45 -0.90 -6.83
C TYR A 119 -11.64 -1.20 -7.74
N THR A 120 -11.39 -1.96 -8.81
CA THR A 120 -12.45 -2.36 -9.74
C THR A 120 -13.31 -3.49 -9.16
N ALA A 121 -12.69 -4.59 -8.75
CA ALA A 121 -13.39 -5.80 -8.31
C ALA A 121 -14.15 -5.59 -6.98
N CYS A 122 -13.54 -4.90 -6.03
CA CYS A 122 -14.10 -4.68 -4.69
C CYS A 122 -14.76 -3.31 -4.54
N GLY A 123 -14.21 -2.28 -5.20
CA GLY A 123 -14.69 -0.89 -5.09
C GLY A 123 -15.67 -0.46 -6.18
N GLY A 124 -15.87 -1.27 -7.23
CA GLY A 124 -16.77 -0.95 -8.34
C GLY A 124 -16.30 0.21 -9.23
N ILE A 125 -15.03 0.63 -9.11
CA ILE A 125 -14.45 1.69 -9.95
C ILE A 125 -14.20 1.14 -11.35
N SER A 126 -14.66 1.85 -12.39
CA SER A 126 -14.39 1.42 -13.76
C SER A 126 -12.87 1.41 -14.05
N PRO A 127 -12.32 0.35 -14.65
CA PRO A 127 -10.89 0.28 -14.97
C PRO A 127 -10.45 1.37 -15.95
N ALA A 128 -11.37 1.87 -16.79
CA ALA A 128 -11.13 2.99 -17.71
C ALA A 128 -10.76 4.30 -16.99
N TYR A 129 -11.10 4.43 -15.71
CA TYR A 129 -10.79 5.60 -14.87
C TYR A 129 -9.54 5.42 -14.02
N THR A 130 -8.79 4.34 -14.23
CA THR A 130 -7.63 4.00 -13.40
C THR A 130 -6.33 4.12 -14.19
N LEU A 131 -5.25 4.52 -13.51
CA LEU A 131 -3.92 4.63 -14.10
C LEU A 131 -2.84 4.14 -13.12
N PRO A 132 -2.21 2.98 -13.39
CA PRO A 132 -1.04 2.54 -12.63
C PRO A 132 0.21 3.28 -13.11
N VAL A 133 1.01 3.77 -12.17
CA VAL A 133 2.22 4.55 -12.45
C VAL A 133 3.41 4.02 -11.65
N VAL A 134 4.58 3.96 -12.30
CA VAL A 134 5.88 3.79 -11.64
C VAL A 134 6.77 4.99 -11.92
N LEU A 135 7.37 5.53 -10.86
CA LEU A 135 8.44 6.51 -10.92
C LEU A 135 9.79 5.79 -10.85
N ASP A 136 10.45 5.63 -11.99
CA ASP A 136 11.73 4.93 -12.08
C ASP A 136 12.89 5.90 -11.84
N VAL A 137 13.26 6.00 -10.56
CA VAL A 137 14.37 6.83 -10.07
C VAL A 137 15.66 6.02 -9.90
N GLY A 138 15.74 4.83 -10.51
CA GLY A 138 16.80 3.86 -10.28
C GLY A 138 16.43 2.82 -9.20
N THR A 139 17.36 1.92 -8.90
CA THR A 139 17.21 0.89 -7.86
C THR A 139 18.54 0.64 -7.16
N ASN A 140 18.48 0.41 -5.85
CA ASN A 140 19.64 0.01 -5.05
C ASN A 140 19.75 -1.52 -4.93
N ASN A 141 18.88 -2.27 -5.60
CA ASN A 141 18.93 -3.72 -5.63
C ASN A 141 20.00 -4.22 -6.62
N GLN A 142 21.12 -4.69 -6.08
CA GLN A 142 22.25 -5.15 -6.90
C GLN A 142 21.90 -6.36 -7.78
N GLN A 143 20.93 -7.20 -7.39
CA GLN A 143 20.51 -8.32 -8.22
C GLN A 143 19.85 -7.81 -9.51
N LEU A 144 18.98 -6.80 -9.41
CA LEU A 144 18.35 -6.17 -10.58
C LEU A 144 19.36 -5.41 -11.44
N LEU A 145 20.30 -4.69 -10.83
CA LEU A 145 21.36 -3.98 -11.56
C LEU A 145 22.25 -4.93 -12.36
N ASN A 146 22.48 -6.14 -11.84
CA ASN A 146 23.28 -7.17 -12.50
C ASN A 146 22.47 -8.04 -13.48
N ASP A 147 21.14 -7.94 -13.48
CA ASP A 147 20.28 -8.76 -14.34
C ASP A 147 20.25 -8.18 -15.78
N PRO A 148 20.70 -8.94 -16.80
CA PRO A 148 20.63 -8.51 -18.19
C PRO A 148 19.18 -8.34 -18.70
N LEU A 149 18.20 -8.96 -18.04
CA LEU A 149 16.79 -8.84 -18.40
C LEU A 149 16.10 -7.65 -17.74
N TYR A 150 16.71 -7.00 -16.73
CA TYR A 150 16.10 -5.86 -16.05
C TYR A 150 15.76 -4.74 -17.05
N MET A 151 14.48 -4.35 -17.11
CA MET A 151 14.02 -3.34 -18.07
C MET A 151 14.07 -1.91 -17.52
N GLY A 152 14.33 -1.74 -16.21
CA GLY A 152 14.36 -0.43 -15.58
C GLY A 152 15.69 0.28 -15.77
N TRP A 153 15.77 1.50 -15.26
CA TRP A 153 16.99 2.28 -15.30
C TRP A 153 18.08 1.64 -14.44
N ARG A 154 19.19 1.23 -15.08
CA ARG A 154 20.35 0.63 -14.44
C ARG A 154 21.23 1.69 -13.77
N ASN A 155 20.69 2.30 -12.71
CA ASN A 155 21.36 3.27 -11.88
C ASN A 155 20.97 3.05 -10.41
N PRO A 156 21.86 3.30 -9.45
CA PRO A 156 21.46 3.52 -8.06
C PRO A 156 20.34 4.56 -7.97
N ARG A 157 19.56 4.53 -6.90
CA ARG A 157 18.54 5.57 -6.70
C ARG A 157 19.19 6.95 -6.64
N ILE A 158 18.56 7.93 -7.29
CA ILE A 158 19.01 9.34 -7.29
C ILE A 158 19.05 9.95 -5.88
N THR A 159 19.65 11.13 -5.77
CA THR A 159 19.75 11.85 -4.49
C THR A 159 18.39 12.34 -4.01
N ASP A 160 18.26 12.61 -2.71
CA ASP A 160 16.98 13.03 -2.13
C ASP A 160 16.47 14.36 -2.73
N ASP A 161 17.33 15.34 -3.02
CA ASP A 161 16.92 16.62 -3.61
C ASP A 161 16.35 16.43 -5.04
N GLU A 162 17.08 15.70 -5.89
CA GLU A 162 16.62 15.34 -7.24
C GLU A 162 15.33 14.52 -7.21
N TYR A 163 15.20 13.64 -6.24
CA TYR A 163 14.00 12.83 -6.03
C TYR A 163 12.78 13.69 -5.71
N TYR A 164 12.91 14.63 -4.76
CA TYR A 164 11.79 15.48 -4.39
C TYR A 164 11.41 16.45 -5.51
N GLU A 165 12.38 16.96 -6.28
CA GLU A 165 12.11 17.76 -7.48
C GLU A 165 11.34 16.94 -8.52
N PHE A 166 11.81 15.74 -8.83
CA PHE A 166 11.16 14.86 -9.80
C PHE A 166 9.74 14.45 -9.41
N VAL A 167 9.50 14.16 -8.12
CA VAL A 167 8.15 13.86 -7.64
C VAL A 167 7.26 15.11 -7.67
N ASP A 168 7.80 16.30 -7.41
CA ASP A 168 7.04 17.55 -7.52
C ASP A 168 6.59 17.82 -8.96
N GLU A 169 7.51 17.67 -9.93
CA GLU A 169 7.21 17.74 -11.36
C GLU A 169 6.05 16.79 -11.73
N PHE A 170 6.11 15.54 -11.25
CA PHE A 170 5.04 14.57 -11.45
C PHE A 170 3.70 14.99 -10.86
N ILE A 171 3.69 15.48 -9.62
CA ILE A 171 2.46 15.91 -8.97
C ILE A 171 1.86 17.12 -9.70
N GLN A 172 2.67 18.10 -10.13
CA GLN A 172 2.17 19.25 -10.87
C GLN A 172 1.61 18.84 -12.25
N ALA A 173 2.31 17.97 -12.98
CA ALA A 173 1.86 17.48 -14.27
C ALA A 173 0.53 16.69 -14.16
N VAL A 174 0.40 15.86 -13.11
CA VAL A 174 -0.85 15.16 -12.81
C VAL A 174 -1.98 16.13 -12.46
N LYS A 175 -1.75 17.14 -11.62
CA LYS A 175 -2.75 18.16 -11.27
C LYS A 175 -3.22 18.94 -12.50
N GLN A 176 -2.29 19.25 -13.41
CA GLN A 176 -2.61 19.98 -14.64
C GLN A 176 -3.49 19.13 -15.58
N ARG A 177 -3.16 17.85 -15.74
CA ARG A 177 -3.89 16.96 -16.66
C ARG A 177 -5.20 16.43 -16.08
N TRP A 178 -5.22 16.10 -14.79
CA TRP A 178 -6.36 15.50 -14.07
C TRP A 178 -6.55 16.15 -12.69
N PRO A 179 -7.12 17.37 -12.62
CA PRO A 179 -7.19 18.14 -11.37
C PRO A 179 -8.01 17.47 -10.24
N ASP A 180 -9.00 16.66 -10.59
CA ASP A 180 -9.88 15.97 -9.63
C ASP A 180 -9.46 14.52 -9.33
N VAL A 181 -8.22 14.14 -9.68
CA VAL A 181 -7.75 12.76 -9.50
C VAL A 181 -7.50 12.44 -8.03
N LEU A 182 -7.87 11.22 -7.63
CA LEU A 182 -7.39 10.59 -6.41
C LEU A 182 -6.01 9.97 -6.67
N LEU A 183 -4.98 10.43 -5.97
CA LEU A 183 -3.63 9.90 -6.06
C LEU A 183 -3.26 9.11 -4.81
N GLN A 184 -3.09 7.80 -4.97
CA GLN A 184 -2.64 6.90 -3.91
C GLN A 184 -1.13 6.63 -4.05
N PHE A 185 -0.38 6.94 -3.00
CA PHE A 185 1.01 6.49 -2.86
C PHE A 185 1.05 5.07 -2.28
N GLU A 186 1.83 4.18 -2.89
CA GLU A 186 1.97 2.79 -2.46
C GLU A 186 3.43 2.33 -2.42
N ASP A 187 3.81 1.58 -1.40
CA ASP A 187 5.10 0.88 -1.29
C ASP A 187 6.36 1.78 -1.42
N PHE A 188 6.22 3.05 -1.00
CA PHE A 188 7.35 3.96 -0.85
C PHE A 188 8.18 3.63 0.40
N ALA A 189 9.50 3.84 0.32
CA ALA A 189 10.35 3.73 1.51
C ALA A 189 9.90 4.70 2.61
N GLN A 190 10.08 4.29 3.88
CA GLN A 190 9.60 5.07 5.02
C GLN A 190 10.19 6.49 5.06
N LYS A 191 11.43 6.65 4.58
CA LYS A 191 12.09 7.96 4.49
C LYS A 191 11.37 8.95 3.56
N ASN A 192 10.61 8.44 2.57
CA ASN A 192 9.91 9.23 1.56
C ASN A 192 8.40 9.26 1.80
N ALA A 193 7.79 8.13 2.19
CA ALA A 193 6.34 7.98 2.28
C ALA A 193 5.64 9.05 3.14
N MET A 194 6.17 9.35 4.34
CA MET A 194 5.56 10.33 5.24
C MET A 194 5.86 11.78 4.82
N PRO A 195 7.11 12.16 4.45
CA PRO A 195 7.36 13.49 3.89
C PRO A 195 6.50 13.81 2.67
N LEU A 196 6.37 12.88 1.71
CA LEU A 196 5.52 13.06 0.53
C LEU A 196 4.05 13.23 0.91
N LEU A 197 3.53 12.38 1.81
CA LEU A 197 2.16 12.50 2.31
C LEU A 197 1.91 13.88 2.96
N ASN A 198 2.82 14.32 3.83
CA ASN A 198 2.66 15.61 4.51
C ASN A 198 2.75 16.80 3.56
N ARG A 199 3.59 16.71 2.53
CA ARG A 199 3.73 17.75 1.50
C ARG A 199 2.46 17.88 0.68
N TYR A 200 1.92 16.78 0.15
CA TYR A 200 0.89 16.83 -0.89
C TYR A 200 -0.57 16.68 -0.40
N ARG A 201 -0.79 16.27 0.85
CA ARG A 201 -2.16 16.06 1.42
C ARG A 201 -3.11 17.25 1.33
N ASN A 202 -2.58 18.47 1.22
CA ASN A 202 -3.37 19.71 1.11
C ASN A 202 -3.32 20.32 -0.30
N GLU A 203 -2.60 19.71 -1.23
CA GLU A 203 -2.38 20.22 -2.59
C GLU A 203 -3.10 19.41 -3.68
N ILE A 204 -3.27 18.10 -3.45
CA ILE A 204 -3.97 17.16 -4.32
C ILE A 204 -4.73 16.16 -3.45
N CYS A 205 -5.87 15.67 -3.94
CA CYS A 205 -6.61 14.59 -3.29
C CYS A 205 -5.75 13.33 -3.25
N SER A 206 -5.02 13.13 -2.15
CA SER A 206 -4.04 12.08 -2.04
C SER A 206 -4.00 11.45 -0.66
N PHE A 207 -3.56 10.20 -0.64
CA PHE A 207 -3.33 9.44 0.58
C PHE A 207 -2.27 8.37 0.36
N ASN A 208 -1.79 7.77 1.44
CA ASN A 208 -0.88 6.63 1.39
C ASN A 208 -1.52 5.42 2.09
N ASP A 209 -1.67 4.29 1.38
CA ASP A 209 -2.39 3.13 1.90
C ASP A 209 -1.60 2.38 2.99
N ASP A 210 -0.26 2.31 2.85
CA ASP A 210 0.62 1.74 3.87
C ASP A 210 0.47 2.43 5.23
N ILE A 211 0.26 3.75 5.23
CA ILE A 211 0.11 4.57 6.44
C ILE A 211 -1.36 4.64 6.85
N GLN A 212 -2.21 5.23 6.02
CA GLN A 212 -3.59 5.59 6.37
C GLN A 212 -4.54 4.41 6.18
N GLY A 213 -4.39 3.63 5.10
CA GLY A 213 -5.21 2.44 4.85
C GLY A 213 -5.01 1.37 5.91
N THR A 214 -3.74 1.07 6.22
CA THR A 214 -3.38 0.14 7.30
C THR A 214 -3.93 0.62 8.65
N ALA A 215 -3.80 1.91 8.98
CA ALA A 215 -4.38 2.46 10.22
C ALA A 215 -5.91 2.30 10.26
N ALA A 216 -6.60 2.57 9.14
CA ALA A 216 -8.05 2.45 9.04
C ALA A 216 -8.54 1.01 9.26
N VAL A 217 -7.93 0.02 8.59
CA VAL A 217 -8.32 -1.40 8.75
C VAL A 217 -8.01 -1.90 10.16
N THR A 218 -6.89 -1.47 10.77
CA THR A 218 -6.59 -1.85 12.17
C THR A 218 -7.63 -1.28 13.13
N VAL A 219 -7.98 0.00 13.02
CA VAL A 219 -8.99 0.62 13.88
C VAL A 219 -10.35 -0.04 13.68
N GLY A 220 -10.75 -0.31 12.43
CA GLY A 220 -11.99 -1.03 12.13
C GLY A 220 -12.05 -2.42 12.78
N THR A 221 -10.94 -3.17 12.71
CA THR A 221 -10.80 -4.47 13.35
C THR A 221 -10.92 -4.38 14.87
N LEU A 222 -10.28 -3.39 15.50
CA LEU A 222 -10.36 -3.18 16.94
C LEU A 222 -11.78 -2.79 17.40
N ILE A 223 -12.50 -1.98 16.62
CA ILE A 223 -13.89 -1.64 16.88
C ILE A 223 -14.77 -2.91 16.82
N ALA A 224 -14.60 -3.73 15.78
CA ALA A 224 -15.35 -4.97 15.62
C ALA A 224 -15.07 -5.95 16.78
N ALA A 225 -13.80 -6.14 17.15
CA ALA A 225 -13.41 -6.99 18.26
C ALA A 225 -13.96 -6.48 19.61
N SER A 226 -13.97 -5.16 19.83
CA SER A 226 -14.52 -4.57 21.05
C SER A 226 -16.02 -4.83 21.18
N ARG A 227 -16.77 -4.67 20.07
CA ARG A 227 -18.20 -4.97 20.01
C ARG A 227 -18.49 -6.46 20.25
N ALA A 228 -17.71 -7.35 19.65
CA ALA A 228 -17.82 -8.79 19.88
C ALA A 228 -17.53 -9.17 21.35
N ALA A 229 -16.64 -8.42 22.01
CA ALA A 229 -16.33 -8.56 23.44
C ALA A 229 -17.26 -7.75 24.37
N GLY A 230 -18.41 -7.29 23.87
CA GLY A 230 -19.48 -6.66 24.64
C GLY A 230 -19.16 -5.28 25.21
N GLY A 231 -18.19 -4.54 24.66
CA GLY A 231 -17.78 -3.23 25.20
C GLY A 231 -17.38 -2.21 24.16
N GLN A 232 -17.02 -1.01 24.62
CA GLN A 232 -16.52 0.05 23.75
C GLN A 232 -15.00 -0.02 23.61
N LEU A 233 -14.48 0.43 22.47
CA LEU A 233 -13.03 0.45 22.23
C LEU A 233 -12.28 1.30 23.28
N SER A 234 -12.90 2.39 23.74
CA SER A 234 -12.38 3.28 24.79
C SER A 234 -12.14 2.59 26.14
N GLU A 235 -12.80 1.46 26.39
CA GLU A 235 -12.74 0.71 27.65
C GLU A 235 -11.67 -0.40 27.63
N LYS A 236 -11.12 -0.73 26.44
CA LYS A 236 -10.17 -1.83 26.27
C LYS A 236 -8.72 -1.33 26.30
N LYS A 237 -7.86 -2.01 27.05
CA LYS A 237 -6.40 -1.85 26.96
C LYS A 237 -5.90 -2.70 25.79
N ASN A 238 -5.53 -2.05 24.70
CA ASN A 238 -5.04 -2.72 23.49
C ASN A 238 -3.51 -2.71 23.48
N ARG A 239 -2.90 -3.88 23.33
CA ARG A 239 -1.45 -4.03 23.14
C ARG A 239 -1.23 -4.56 21.72
N LEU A 240 -0.64 -3.73 20.86
CA LEU A 240 -0.37 -4.10 19.47
C LEU A 240 1.13 -4.44 19.31
N PRO A 241 1.49 -5.65 18.85
CA PRO A 241 2.88 -5.99 18.55
C PRO A 241 3.39 -5.16 17.36
N TRP A 242 4.43 -4.36 17.60
CA TRP A 242 4.89 -3.26 16.74
C TRP A 242 5.43 -3.70 15.36
N ARG A 243 5.88 -4.96 15.22
CA ARG A 243 6.55 -5.46 14.01
C ARG A 243 5.64 -5.93 12.87
N ARG A 244 4.31 -6.00 13.07
CA ARG A 244 3.37 -6.55 12.07
C ARG A 244 2.49 -5.54 11.33
N PHE A 245 2.51 -4.27 11.70
CA PHE A 245 1.69 -3.23 11.08
C PHE A 245 2.56 -2.07 10.57
N SER A 246 2.82 -2.06 9.26
CA SER A 246 3.63 -1.06 8.55
C SER A 246 3.21 0.39 8.83
N GLY A 247 1.91 0.64 8.98
CA GLY A 247 1.34 1.99 9.13
C GLY A 247 1.42 2.64 10.51
N MET A 248 1.77 1.89 11.56
CA MET A 248 1.70 2.41 12.95
C MET A 248 3.01 3.01 13.49
N ARG A 249 4.07 3.12 12.68
CA ARG A 249 5.33 3.78 13.11
C ARG A 249 5.15 5.26 13.48
N HIS A 250 4.10 5.91 12.98
CA HIS A 250 4.03 7.37 12.90
C HIS A 250 3.24 8.08 13.99
N CYS A 251 2.50 7.38 14.84
CA CYS A 251 1.69 8.06 15.86
C CYS A 251 2.47 8.47 17.13
N ARG A 252 3.81 8.42 17.14
CA ARG A 252 4.62 8.88 18.29
C ARG A 252 5.07 10.35 18.22
N ASN A 253 5.07 11.00 17.05
CA ASN A 253 5.74 12.30 16.88
C ASN A 253 4.83 13.53 16.74
N ASP A 254 3.52 13.39 16.86
CA ASP A 254 2.58 14.52 16.71
C ASP A 254 2.36 15.25 18.05
N HIS A 255 3.39 15.96 18.50
CA HIS A 255 3.33 16.87 19.65
C HIS A 255 3.54 18.33 19.20
N ARG A 256 2.69 18.87 18.32
CA ARG A 256 2.48 20.32 18.22
C ARG A 256 1.00 20.66 17.94
N PRO A 257 0.42 21.64 18.65
CA PRO A 257 -0.96 22.07 18.42
C PRO A 257 -1.05 23.01 17.20
N ASP A 258 -1.79 22.61 16.16
CA ASP A 258 -2.18 23.47 15.03
C ASP A 258 -3.57 24.11 15.30
N PRO A 259 -3.77 25.44 15.10
CA PRO A 259 -5.03 26.13 15.37
C PRO A 259 -6.21 25.81 14.44
N ALA A 260 -6.08 25.01 13.38
CA ALA A 260 -7.15 24.80 12.39
C ALA A 260 -8.20 23.72 12.71
N ARG A 261 -8.45 23.40 14.00
CA ARG A 261 -9.51 22.45 14.39
C ARG A 261 -10.91 23.07 14.30
N ARG A 262 -11.55 22.99 13.13
CA ARG A 262 -13.00 23.15 13.03
C ARG A 262 -13.63 22.22 11.99
N ILE A 263 -13.64 20.92 12.28
CA ILE A 263 -14.64 19.99 11.72
C ILE A 263 -15.61 19.63 12.84
N LYS A 264 -16.89 19.91 12.60
CA LYS A 264 -18.00 19.67 13.53
C LYS A 264 -18.11 18.18 13.88
N ARG A 265 -17.91 17.90 15.17
CA ARG A 265 -18.52 16.85 16.01
C ARG A 265 -19.15 15.66 15.28
N GLY A 266 -18.39 14.56 15.22
CA GLY A 266 -18.90 13.19 15.24
C GLY A 266 -17.99 12.37 16.17
N SER A 267 -18.51 11.99 17.34
CA SER A 267 -17.87 11.14 18.37
C SER A 267 -16.41 11.47 18.73
N GLY A 268 -16.22 12.21 19.83
CA GLY A 268 -14.91 12.56 20.43
C GLY A 268 -14.09 11.39 21.01
N ALA A 269 -14.19 10.19 20.44
CA ALA A 269 -13.49 8.99 20.90
C ALA A 269 -12.09 8.82 20.27
N ALA A 270 -11.81 9.44 19.12
CA ALA A 270 -10.55 9.22 18.40
C ALA A 270 -9.34 9.89 19.09
N GLU A 271 -9.52 11.06 19.71
CA GLU A 271 -8.41 11.78 20.37
C GLU A 271 -8.06 11.22 21.76
N SER A 272 -8.99 10.55 22.46
CA SER A 272 -8.75 10.03 23.81
C SER A 272 -8.08 8.66 23.86
N LEU A 273 -7.86 8.02 22.71
CA LEU A 273 -7.28 6.66 22.62
C LEU A 273 -5.75 6.66 22.70
N TYR A 274 -5.10 7.75 22.27
CA TYR A 274 -3.65 7.87 22.34
C TYR A 274 -3.21 8.30 23.75
N GLY A 275 -2.49 7.40 24.43
CA GLY A 275 -1.78 7.68 25.69
C GLY A 275 -2.31 7.02 26.96
N ARG A 276 -3.57 6.53 27.01
CA ARG A 276 -4.11 5.83 28.21
C ARG A 276 -4.46 4.35 28.00
N SER A 277 -4.84 3.96 26.77
CA SER A 277 -5.43 2.64 26.51
C SER A 277 -4.75 1.85 25.38
N LEU A 278 -3.84 2.46 24.62
CA LEU A 278 -3.10 1.82 23.52
C LEU A 278 -1.60 1.79 23.83
N TRP A 279 -1.04 0.59 23.96
CA TRP A 279 0.38 0.38 24.23
C TRP A 279 1.06 -0.28 23.03
N LEU A 280 2.15 0.34 22.59
CA LEU A 280 3.05 -0.16 21.55
C LEU A 280 4.20 -0.89 22.23
N ALA A 281 4.45 -2.15 21.90
CA ALA A 281 5.52 -2.95 22.49
C ALA A 281 6.59 -3.33 21.46
N ASP A 282 7.84 -2.94 21.70
CA ASP A 282 9.00 -3.39 20.93
C ASP A 282 9.63 -4.66 21.56
N ARG A 283 10.51 -5.37 20.83
CA ARG A 283 11.22 -6.56 21.36
C ARG A 283 12.06 -6.26 22.59
N GLN A 284 12.49 -5.01 22.79
CA GLN A 284 13.24 -4.58 23.96
C GLN A 284 12.35 -4.30 25.19
N ASP A 285 11.04 -4.09 25.01
CA ASP A 285 10.10 -3.80 26.09
C ASP A 285 9.49 -5.07 26.73
N ALA A 286 10.05 -6.24 26.41
CA ALA A 286 9.62 -7.52 26.95
C ALA A 286 10.39 -7.87 28.23
N GLU A 287 10.29 -7.03 29.27
CA GLU A 287 10.45 -7.56 30.62
C GLU A 287 9.14 -8.25 31.04
N PRO A 288 9.21 -9.48 31.59
CA PRO A 288 8.01 -10.12 32.12
C PRO A 288 7.56 -9.34 33.35
N ALA A 289 6.41 -8.67 33.25
CA ALA A 289 5.76 -8.09 34.41
C ALA A 289 5.51 -9.20 35.44
N ALA A 290 6.18 -9.10 36.60
CA ALA A 290 5.99 -9.99 37.73
C ALA A 290 4.51 -9.93 38.18
N PHE A 291 3.84 -11.08 38.14
CA PHE A 291 2.54 -11.24 38.80
C PHE A 291 2.77 -11.27 40.32
N PRO A 292 2.03 -10.49 41.13
CA PRO A 292 2.14 -10.59 42.58
C PRO A 292 1.58 -11.94 43.06
N ASP A 293 2.38 -12.60 43.88
CA ASP A 293 2.17 -13.92 44.46
C ASP A 293 0.88 -13.94 45.32
N GLN A 294 -0.12 -14.71 44.91
CA GLN A 294 -1.30 -15.00 45.73
C GLN A 294 -1.11 -16.37 46.40
N THR A 295 -0.29 -16.42 47.46
CA THR A 295 -0.28 -17.53 48.40
C THR A 295 -1.17 -17.17 49.60
N GLY A 296 -2.40 -17.68 49.58
CA GLY A 296 -3.39 -17.44 50.63
C GLY A 296 -4.64 -18.29 50.43
N ALA A 297 -4.48 -19.61 50.38
CA ALA A 297 -5.60 -20.55 50.45
C ALA A 297 -5.30 -21.62 51.51
N GLU A 298 -5.99 -21.49 52.64
CA GLU A 298 -5.98 -22.43 53.77
C GLU A 298 -6.44 -23.83 53.31
N ALA A 299 -5.63 -24.84 53.60
CA ALA A 299 -5.97 -26.23 53.38
C ALA A 299 -6.90 -26.74 54.50
N ARG A 300 -8.17 -27.01 54.19
CA ARG A 300 -9.01 -27.94 54.97
C ARG A 300 -8.73 -29.37 54.51
N LYS A 301 -8.23 -30.22 55.40
CA LYS A 301 -8.15 -31.68 55.19
C LYS A 301 -9.50 -32.34 55.51
N PRO A 302 -9.96 -33.32 54.71
CA PRO A 302 -11.10 -34.18 55.06
C PRO A 302 -10.66 -35.38 55.93
N GLN A 303 -11.66 -36.06 56.49
CA GLN A 303 -11.57 -37.22 57.40
C GLN A 303 -10.59 -38.32 56.97
#